data_AF-A0A453RZ81-F1
#
_entry.id   AF-A0A453RZ81-F1
#
_cell.length_a   1.000
_cell.length_b   1.000
_cell.length_c   1.000
_cell.angle_alpha   90.00
_cell.angle_beta   90.00
_cell.angle_gamma   90.00
#
_symmetry.space_group_name_H-M   'P 1'
#
loop_
_entity.id
_entity.type
_entity.pdbx_description
1 polymer ?
#
loop_
_entity_poly.entity_id
_entity_poly.type
_entity_poly.pdbx_seq_one_letter_code
_entity_poly.pdbx_strand_id
1 'polypeptide(L)'
;MAREGVGAAMAPAAAEVRYGIVGVGMMGREHLHNLAHLAGEVEREQSVRVCVTCLADPHPESLLLGLRLAAELGLPPPQTFSGHRELLDSGLCDAVVVSSPNMTHSEILMDIIGYAKPHHVLVEKPLCTTVQDCEKVIEAAKHRPDILVQVGLEYRYMPPVAKLIDIVKSGTLGQVRMVAIREHRFPFLVKVKNWNRFNYNSGGTLVEKCCHFFDLIRLFADANPVRVMASGAIDVNHKDEVYDGK
;
A
#
# COMPACT_ATOMS: atom_id res chain seq x y z
N MET A 1 35.29 17.29 -50.33
CA MET A 1 33.87 17.07 -49.96
C MET A 1 33.82 16.07 -48.82
N ALA A 2 33.77 16.57 -47.59
CA ALA A 2 33.64 15.73 -46.39
C ALA A 2 32.17 15.31 -46.25
N ARG A 3 31.94 14.02 -45.95
CA ARG A 3 30.62 13.50 -45.60
C ARG A 3 30.38 13.77 -44.12
N GLU A 4 29.45 14.66 -43.81
CA GLU A 4 28.97 14.85 -42.44
C GLU A 4 28.16 13.64 -42.01
N GLY A 5 28.51 13.09 -40.84
CA GLY A 5 27.81 12.00 -40.20
C GLY A 5 26.47 12.46 -39.64
N VAL A 6 25.41 11.78 -40.01
CA VAL A 6 24.08 11.93 -39.40
C VAL A 6 24.16 11.36 -38.00
N GLY A 7 24.18 12.22 -36.99
CA GLY A 7 24.06 11.84 -35.59
C GLY A 7 22.71 11.16 -35.36
N ALA A 8 22.74 9.92 -34.87
CA ALA A 8 21.54 9.23 -34.43
C ALA A 8 20.92 10.03 -33.27
N ALA A 9 19.70 10.55 -33.48
CA ALA A 9 18.94 11.16 -32.41
C ALA A 9 18.67 10.11 -31.34
N MET A 10 19.17 10.33 -30.13
CA MET A 10 18.85 9.48 -28.98
C MET A 10 17.34 9.56 -28.72
N ALA A 11 16.70 8.39 -28.58
CA ALA A 11 15.32 8.31 -28.14
C ALA A 11 15.15 9.09 -26.81
N PRO A 12 14.04 9.82 -26.61
CA PRO A 12 13.80 10.54 -25.36
C PRO A 12 13.83 9.54 -24.19
N ALA A 13 14.57 9.88 -23.13
CA ALA A 13 14.68 9.04 -21.95
C ALA A 13 13.28 8.81 -21.33
N ALA A 14 12.97 7.56 -21.01
CA ALA A 14 11.75 7.18 -20.30
C ALA A 14 11.59 8.03 -19.03
N ALA A 15 10.36 8.49 -18.73
CA ALA A 15 10.09 9.19 -17.49
C ALA A 15 10.41 8.26 -16.30
N GLU A 16 11.17 8.74 -15.31
CA GLU A 16 11.56 7.95 -14.14
C GLU A 16 10.64 8.28 -12.96
N VAL A 17 10.15 7.24 -12.26
CA VAL A 17 9.39 7.37 -11.01
C VAL A 17 10.17 6.71 -9.89
N ARG A 18 10.59 7.54 -8.92
CA ARG A 18 11.40 7.12 -7.78
C ARG A 18 10.49 6.81 -6.59
N TYR A 19 10.56 5.58 -6.09
CA TYR A 19 9.78 5.12 -4.95
C TYR A 19 10.60 5.16 -3.66
N GLY A 20 9.97 5.69 -2.61
CA GLY A 20 10.37 5.51 -1.22
C GLY A 20 9.43 4.52 -0.52
N ILE A 21 9.94 3.68 0.38
CA ILE A 21 9.10 2.76 1.18
C ILE A 21 9.23 3.12 2.66
N VAL A 22 8.11 3.43 3.31
CA VAL A 22 8.00 3.67 4.75
C VAL A 22 7.40 2.43 5.42
N GLY A 23 8.14 1.85 6.36
CA GLY A 23 7.86 0.52 6.92
C GLY A 23 8.42 -0.56 6.00
N VAL A 24 9.44 -1.28 6.45
CA VAL A 24 10.18 -2.29 5.68
C VAL A 24 10.09 -3.65 6.38
N GLY A 25 8.94 -3.90 7.01
CA GLY A 25 8.58 -5.20 7.55
C GLY A 25 8.27 -6.21 6.45
N MET A 26 7.38 -7.17 6.72
CA MET A 26 6.95 -8.15 5.72
C MET A 26 6.33 -7.47 4.49
N MET A 27 5.31 -6.63 4.66
CA MET A 27 4.62 -6.00 3.53
C MET A 27 5.50 -5.00 2.75
N GLY A 28 6.33 -4.22 3.43
CA GLY A 28 7.27 -3.33 2.75
C GLY A 28 8.27 -4.07 1.86
N ARG A 29 8.69 -5.27 2.28
CA ARG A 29 9.54 -6.16 1.47
C ARG A 29 8.77 -6.79 0.30
N GLU A 30 7.50 -7.15 0.47
CA GLU A 30 6.65 -7.57 -0.66
C GLU A 30 6.49 -6.45 -1.69
N HIS A 31 6.29 -5.20 -1.24
CA HIS A 31 6.25 -4.04 -2.13
C HIS A 31 7.59 -3.79 -2.83
N LEU A 32 8.71 -3.92 -2.12
CA LEU A 32 10.05 -3.86 -2.72
C LEU A 32 10.22 -4.92 -3.83
N HIS A 33 9.80 -6.15 -3.55
CA HIS A 33 9.82 -7.24 -4.53
C HIS A 33 8.93 -6.94 -5.74
N ASN A 34 7.71 -6.45 -5.53
CA ASN A 34 6.79 -6.09 -6.62
C ASN A 34 7.33 -4.92 -7.46
N LEU A 35 7.89 -3.90 -6.82
CA LEU A 35 8.52 -2.78 -7.53
C LEU A 35 9.75 -3.22 -8.31
N ALA A 36 10.50 -4.23 -7.84
CA ALA A 36 11.59 -4.82 -8.60
C ALA A 36 11.12 -5.51 -9.90
N HIS A 37 9.92 -6.11 -9.90
CA HIS A 37 9.33 -6.68 -11.12
C HIS A 37 8.91 -5.61 -12.13
N LEU A 38 8.70 -4.37 -11.66
CA LEU A 38 8.44 -3.21 -12.49
C LEU A 38 9.73 -2.43 -12.80
N ALA A 39 10.86 -2.79 -12.19
CA ALA A 39 12.12 -2.08 -12.35
C ALA A 39 12.67 -2.34 -13.76
N GLY A 40 12.72 -1.29 -14.56
CA GLY A 40 12.98 -1.36 -16.00
C GLY A 40 12.00 -0.50 -16.78
N GLU A 41 12.01 -0.61 -18.11
CA GLU A 41 11.01 0.05 -18.94
C GLU A 41 9.70 -0.73 -18.88
N VAL A 42 8.69 -0.15 -18.22
CA VAL A 42 7.33 -0.68 -18.31
C VAL A 42 6.73 -0.16 -19.62
N GLU A 43 6.67 -1.01 -20.64
CA GLU A 43 6.01 -0.69 -21.91
C GLU A 43 4.50 -0.49 -21.69
N ARG A 44 4.07 0.77 -21.75
CA ARG A 44 2.66 1.21 -21.83
C ARG A 44 2.54 2.16 -23.03
N GLU A 45 1.60 3.11 -23.01
CA GLU A 45 1.57 4.19 -24.00
C GLU A 45 2.83 5.08 -23.96
N GLN A 46 3.53 5.12 -22.81
CA GLN A 46 4.84 5.74 -22.62
C GLN A 46 5.69 4.85 -21.71
N SER A 47 6.96 4.58 -22.08
CA SER A 47 7.89 3.85 -21.22
C SER A 47 8.19 4.66 -19.96
N VAL A 48 7.99 4.03 -18.80
CA VAL A 48 8.32 4.59 -17.49
C VAL A 48 9.35 3.70 -16.83
N ARG A 49 10.42 4.30 -16.29
CA ARG A 49 11.41 3.61 -15.46
C ARG A 49 10.99 3.68 -14.00
N VAL A 50 10.85 2.53 -13.35
CA VAL A 50 10.58 2.45 -11.90
C VAL A 50 11.88 2.16 -11.16
N CYS A 51 12.14 2.91 -10.09
CA CYS A 51 13.27 2.62 -9.20
C CYS A 51 12.89 2.83 -7.73
N VAL A 52 13.41 1.98 -6.85
CA VAL A 52 13.32 2.18 -5.40
C VAL A 52 14.59 2.86 -4.94
N THR A 53 14.49 4.09 -4.45
CA THR A 53 15.65 4.93 -4.12
C THR A 53 15.90 5.05 -2.64
N CYS A 54 14.86 4.85 -1.81
CA CYS A 54 14.98 5.01 -0.37
C CYS A 54 14.02 4.12 0.43
N LEU A 55 14.46 3.76 1.63
CA LEU A 55 13.74 2.95 2.61
C LEU A 55 13.75 3.68 3.96
N ALA A 56 12.63 3.67 4.69
CA ALA A 56 12.53 4.22 6.03
C ALA A 56 11.87 3.23 6.99
N ASP A 57 12.56 2.85 8.07
CA ASP A 57 12.01 2.04 9.14
C ASP A 57 12.80 2.28 10.44
N PRO A 58 12.13 2.57 11.57
CA PRO A 58 12.82 2.79 12.84
C PRO A 58 13.38 1.51 13.45
N HIS A 59 13.02 0.32 12.95
CA HIS A 59 13.55 -0.97 13.38
C HIS A 59 14.76 -1.36 12.50
N PRO A 60 16.01 -1.33 13.01
CA PRO A 60 17.21 -1.54 12.20
C PRO A 60 17.25 -2.89 11.48
N GLU A 61 16.66 -3.94 12.07
CA GLU A 61 16.59 -5.26 11.46
C GLU A 61 15.67 -5.27 10.22
N SER A 62 14.56 -4.51 10.24
CA SER A 62 13.69 -4.36 9.06
C SER A 62 14.46 -3.72 7.91
N LEU A 63 15.22 -2.64 8.18
CA LEU A 63 16.08 -2.00 7.18
C LEU A 63 17.13 -2.97 6.63
N LEU A 64 17.81 -3.72 7.51
CA LEU A 64 18.81 -4.70 7.10
C LEU A 64 18.21 -5.78 6.18
N LEU A 65 17.01 -6.27 6.51
CA LEU A 65 16.31 -7.26 5.69
C LEU A 65 15.86 -6.67 4.35
N GLY A 66 15.43 -5.41 4.31
CA GLY A 66 15.10 -4.70 3.07
C GLY A 66 16.30 -4.51 2.16
N LEU A 67 17.45 -4.09 2.72
CA LEU A 67 18.70 -3.93 1.97
C LEU A 67 19.21 -5.25 1.40
N ARG A 68 19.13 -6.35 2.17
CA ARG A 68 19.48 -7.69 1.68
C ARG A 68 18.59 -8.10 0.50
N LEU A 69 17.28 -7.91 0.63
CA LEU A 69 16.35 -8.22 -0.45
C LEU A 69 16.62 -7.37 -1.70
N ALA A 70 16.90 -6.07 -1.54
CA ALA A 70 17.26 -5.20 -2.67
C ALA A 70 18.50 -5.73 -3.41
N ALA A 71 19.53 -6.17 -2.69
CA ALA A 71 20.73 -6.77 -3.26
C ALA A 71 20.46 -8.11 -3.97
N GLU A 72 19.64 -8.98 -3.36
CA GLU A 72 19.21 -10.26 -3.95
C GLU A 72 18.42 -10.06 -5.26
N LEU A 73 17.65 -8.98 -5.33
CA LEU A 73 16.88 -8.57 -6.52
C LEU A 73 17.71 -7.79 -7.54
N GLY A 74 18.99 -7.51 -7.27
CA GLY A 74 19.87 -6.76 -8.17
C GLY A 74 19.52 -5.28 -8.31
N LEU A 75 18.79 -4.71 -7.35
CA LEU A 75 18.48 -3.28 -7.34
C LEU A 75 19.70 -2.45 -6.88
N PRO A 76 19.85 -1.21 -7.35
CA PRO A 76 20.77 -0.26 -6.73
C PRO A 76 20.48 -0.14 -5.23
N PRO A 77 21.51 -0.03 -4.36
CA PRO A 77 21.30 0.03 -2.92
C PRO A 77 20.51 1.30 -2.56
N PRO A 78 19.30 1.17 -2.00
CA PRO A 78 18.49 2.33 -1.63
C PRO A 78 19.09 3.00 -0.39
N GLN A 79 18.96 4.32 -0.30
CA GLN A 79 19.34 5.06 0.90
C GLN A 79 18.38 4.71 2.05
N THR A 80 18.89 4.61 3.27
CA THR A 80 18.05 4.25 4.43
C THR A 80 17.90 5.43 5.38
N PHE A 81 16.73 5.49 6.01
CA PHE A 81 16.32 6.52 6.97
C PHE A 81 15.64 5.86 8.18
N SER A 82 15.63 6.57 9.30
CA SER A 82 14.98 6.07 10.52
C SER A 82 13.46 6.35 10.52
N GLY A 83 13.01 7.35 9.75
CA GLY A 83 11.61 7.76 9.69
C GLY A 83 11.23 8.42 8.37
N HIS A 84 9.92 8.59 8.16
CA HIS A 84 9.37 9.13 6.92
C HIS A 84 9.73 10.60 6.69
N ARG A 85 9.90 11.41 7.74
CA ARG A 85 10.28 12.83 7.59
C ARG A 85 11.66 12.98 6.95
N GLU A 86 12.66 12.25 7.43
CA GLU A 86 14.01 12.22 6.82
C GLU A 86 13.96 11.75 5.36
N LEU A 87 13.11 10.76 5.07
CA LEU A 87 12.89 10.27 3.70
C LEU A 87 12.28 11.37 2.80
N LEU A 88 11.31 12.14 3.29
CA LEU A 88 10.70 13.26 2.55
C LEU A 88 11.69 14.41 2.35
N ASP A 89 12.46 14.77 3.38
CA ASP A 89 13.49 15.81 3.35
C ASP A 89 14.62 15.50 2.34
N SER A 90 14.88 14.21 2.11
CA SER A 90 15.95 13.77 1.19
C SER A 90 15.71 14.15 -0.28
N GLY A 91 14.46 14.36 -0.68
CA GLY A 91 14.10 14.62 -2.09
C GLY A 91 14.34 13.44 -3.05
N LEU A 92 14.60 12.23 -2.51
CA LEU A 92 14.98 11.05 -3.28
C LEU A 92 13.82 10.30 -3.92
N CYS A 93 12.57 10.59 -3.56
CA CYS A 93 11.38 9.93 -4.10
C CYS A 93 10.33 10.92 -4.64
N ASP A 94 9.45 10.38 -5.47
CA ASP A 94 8.28 11.03 -6.06
C ASP A 94 6.97 10.31 -5.68
N ALA A 95 7.08 9.03 -5.33
CA ALA A 95 5.99 8.23 -4.76
C ALA A 95 6.45 7.52 -3.47
N VAL A 96 5.54 7.41 -2.49
CA VAL A 96 5.79 6.77 -1.20
C VAL A 96 4.85 5.59 -1.02
N VAL A 97 5.41 4.41 -0.75
CA VAL A 97 4.66 3.26 -0.26
C VAL A 97 4.67 3.29 1.28
N VAL A 98 3.50 3.44 1.90
CA VAL A 98 3.36 3.41 3.36
C VAL A 98 2.86 2.03 3.77
N SER A 99 3.72 1.23 4.38
CA SER A 99 3.42 -0.12 4.88
C SER A 99 3.83 -0.32 6.35
N SER A 100 3.77 0.79 7.09
CA SER A 100 3.99 0.86 8.54
C SER A 100 2.84 0.20 9.35
N PRO A 101 2.95 0.06 10.69
CA PRO A 101 1.83 -0.35 11.54
C PRO A 101 0.57 0.52 11.37
N ASN A 102 -0.63 -0.06 11.44
CA ASN A 102 -1.87 0.64 11.07
C ASN A 102 -2.13 1.95 11.85
N MET A 103 -1.78 1.99 13.14
CA MET A 103 -1.96 3.18 13.98
C MET A 103 -1.07 4.37 13.61
N THR A 104 -0.01 4.15 12.82
CA THR A 104 0.89 5.22 12.39
C THR A 104 0.47 5.82 11.05
N HIS A 105 -0.48 5.20 10.33
CA HIS A 105 -0.87 5.64 8.98
C HIS A 105 -1.37 7.08 8.97
N SER A 106 -2.23 7.47 9.91
CA SER A 106 -2.80 8.82 9.91
C SER A 106 -1.72 9.90 10.01
N GLU A 107 -0.76 9.76 10.93
CA GLU A 107 0.31 10.76 11.10
C GLU A 107 1.20 10.81 9.86
N ILE A 108 1.65 9.65 9.39
CA ILE A 108 2.52 9.55 8.20
C ILE A 108 1.83 10.15 6.97
N LEU A 109 0.56 9.83 6.75
CA LEU A 109 -0.21 10.35 5.62
C LEU A 109 -0.41 11.87 5.72
N MET A 110 -0.73 12.40 6.90
CA MET A 110 -0.86 13.84 7.08
C MET A 110 0.46 14.58 6.84
N ASP A 111 1.59 13.99 7.27
CA ASP A 111 2.92 14.56 7.00
C ASP A 111 3.24 14.54 5.49
N ILE A 112 2.96 13.45 4.78
CA ILE A 112 3.22 13.35 3.33
C ILE A 112 2.28 14.30 2.54
N ILE A 113 0.98 14.30 2.84
CA ILE A 113 -0.03 15.13 2.16
C ILE A 113 0.18 16.62 2.51
N GLY A 114 0.67 16.94 3.69
CA GLY A 114 1.02 18.31 4.09
C GLY A 114 2.38 18.78 3.57
N TYR A 115 3.17 17.90 2.97
CA TYR A 115 4.53 18.22 2.55
C TYR A 115 4.55 19.17 1.35
N ALA A 116 5.50 20.12 1.36
CA ALA A 116 5.60 21.18 0.36
C ALA A 116 5.84 20.63 -1.06
N LYS A 117 6.68 19.60 -1.20
CA LYS A 117 6.87 18.88 -2.46
C LYS A 117 5.76 17.82 -2.62
N PRO A 118 5.13 17.69 -3.80
CA PRO A 118 4.20 16.60 -4.07
C PRO A 118 4.86 15.24 -3.99
N HIS A 119 4.17 14.31 -3.34
CA HIS A 119 4.49 12.88 -3.34
C HIS A 119 3.21 12.09 -3.57
N HIS A 120 3.19 11.21 -4.56
CA HIS A 120 2.12 10.23 -4.68
C HIS A 120 2.23 9.21 -3.55
N VAL A 121 1.11 8.63 -3.13
CA VAL A 121 1.07 7.71 -1.99
C VAL A 121 0.29 6.46 -2.33
N LEU A 122 0.91 5.30 -2.08
CA LEU A 122 0.23 4.03 -1.93
C LEU A 122 0.33 3.63 -0.45
N VAL A 123 -0.77 3.65 0.28
CA VAL A 123 -0.80 3.23 1.69
C VAL A 123 -1.43 1.86 1.81
N GLU A 124 -0.80 0.97 2.56
CA GLU A 124 -1.38 -0.31 2.94
C GLU A 124 -2.74 -0.09 3.63
N LYS A 125 -3.63 -1.06 3.43
CA LYS A 125 -4.87 -1.10 4.18
C LYS A 125 -4.61 -1.49 5.64
N PRO A 126 -5.49 -1.11 6.57
CA PRO A 126 -6.58 -0.14 6.40
C PRO A 126 -6.02 1.28 6.26
N LEU A 127 -6.82 2.20 5.69
CA LEU A 127 -6.41 3.61 5.57
C LEU A 127 -5.98 4.17 6.94
N CYS A 128 -6.84 4.04 7.95
CA CYS A 128 -6.56 4.33 9.35
C CYS A 128 -7.33 3.34 10.25
N THR A 129 -7.09 3.39 11.56
CA THR A 129 -7.79 2.54 12.55
C THR A 129 -9.12 3.12 13.03
N THR A 130 -9.37 4.42 12.80
CA THR A 130 -10.60 5.12 13.19
C THR A 130 -11.25 5.80 11.97
N VAL A 131 -12.56 6.05 12.05
CA VAL A 131 -13.29 6.79 11.01
C VAL A 131 -12.84 8.24 10.99
N GLN A 132 -12.65 8.84 12.16
CA GLN A 132 -12.24 10.25 12.31
C GLN A 132 -10.88 10.50 11.64
N ASP A 133 -9.93 9.58 11.78
CA ASP A 133 -8.63 9.73 11.13
C ASP A 133 -8.72 9.49 9.62
N CYS A 134 -9.56 8.54 9.17
CA CYS A 134 -9.86 8.38 7.74
C CYS A 134 -10.43 9.68 7.15
N GLU A 135 -11.38 10.33 7.83
CA GLU A 135 -12.01 11.58 7.37
C GLU A 135 -10.99 12.72 7.25
N LYS A 136 -10.09 12.87 8.24
CA LYS A 136 -9.01 13.87 8.19
C LYS A 136 -8.11 13.66 6.97
N VAL A 137 -7.66 12.43 6.74
CA VAL A 137 -6.77 12.10 5.62
C VAL A 137 -7.47 12.32 4.28
N ILE A 138 -8.73 11.90 4.15
CA ILE A 138 -9.53 12.10 2.94
C ILE A 138 -9.69 13.60 2.65
N GLU A 139 -10.01 14.41 3.67
CA GLU A 139 -10.18 15.85 3.48
C GLU A 139 -8.87 16.54 3.10
N ALA A 140 -7.76 16.19 3.76
CA ALA A 140 -6.45 16.70 3.40
C ALA A 140 -6.07 16.35 1.96
N ALA A 141 -6.32 15.10 1.53
CA ALA A 141 -6.04 14.66 0.17
C ALA A 141 -6.86 15.41 -0.90
N LYS A 142 -8.12 15.78 -0.62
CA LYS A 142 -8.93 16.59 -1.56
C LYS A 142 -8.33 17.97 -1.83
N HIS A 143 -7.58 18.52 -0.89
CA HIS A 143 -6.89 19.79 -1.04
C HIS A 143 -5.55 19.69 -1.77
N ARG A 144 -5.16 18.50 -2.24
CA ARG A 144 -3.92 18.22 -2.98
C ARG A 144 -4.20 17.59 -4.34
N PRO A 145 -4.74 18.34 -5.32
CA PRO A 145 -5.06 17.81 -6.64
C PRO A 145 -3.82 17.41 -7.46
N ASP A 146 -2.63 17.77 -6.99
CA ASP A 146 -1.32 17.49 -7.57
C ASP A 146 -0.74 16.12 -7.14
N ILE A 147 -1.39 15.41 -6.22
CA ILE A 147 -0.95 14.09 -5.75
C ILE A 147 -2.05 13.03 -5.93
N LEU A 148 -1.62 11.76 -5.92
CA LEU A 148 -2.52 10.62 -5.89
C LEU A 148 -2.36 9.94 -4.53
N VAL A 149 -3.47 9.63 -3.87
CA VAL A 149 -3.48 8.84 -2.63
C VAL A 149 -4.33 7.60 -2.86
N GLN A 150 -3.69 6.43 -2.83
CA GLN A 150 -4.33 5.15 -3.07
C GLN A 150 -4.19 4.24 -1.85
N VAL A 151 -5.27 3.58 -1.48
CA VAL A 151 -5.26 2.52 -0.47
C VAL A 151 -5.01 1.18 -1.15
N GLY A 152 -4.09 0.38 -0.60
CA GLY A 152 -3.73 -0.97 -1.03
C GLY A 152 -4.85 -1.97 -0.76
N LEU A 153 -5.93 -1.89 -1.54
CA LEU A 153 -7.01 -2.88 -1.58
C LEU A 153 -6.71 -3.87 -2.71
N GLU A 154 -5.65 -4.67 -2.55
CA GLU A 154 -5.04 -5.49 -3.59
C GLU A 154 -5.99 -6.55 -4.16
N TYR A 155 -7.00 -6.99 -3.41
CA TYR A 155 -7.98 -7.96 -3.89
C TYR A 155 -8.73 -7.49 -5.12
N ARG A 156 -8.91 -6.19 -5.32
CA ARG A 156 -9.50 -5.63 -6.56
C ARG A 156 -8.71 -6.01 -7.81
N TYR A 157 -7.42 -6.27 -7.66
CA TYR A 157 -6.46 -6.49 -8.76
C TYR A 157 -6.04 -7.96 -8.88
N MET A 158 -6.51 -8.85 -8.00
CA MET A 158 -6.32 -10.28 -8.19
C MET A 158 -7.05 -10.73 -9.46
N PRO A 159 -6.40 -11.42 -10.42
CA PRO A 159 -7.01 -11.77 -11.71
C PRO A 159 -8.42 -12.38 -11.64
N PRO A 160 -8.72 -13.37 -10.76
CA PRO A 160 -10.07 -13.91 -10.68
C PRO A 160 -11.10 -12.90 -10.14
N VAL A 161 -10.70 -12.04 -9.20
CA VAL A 161 -11.58 -11.02 -8.60
C VAL A 161 -11.81 -9.87 -9.59
N ALA A 162 -10.77 -9.39 -10.26
CA ALA A 162 -10.88 -8.39 -11.31
C ALA A 162 -11.84 -8.87 -12.42
N LYS A 163 -11.70 -10.13 -12.87
CA LYS A 163 -12.61 -10.72 -13.85
C LYS A 163 -14.06 -10.78 -13.35
N LEU A 164 -14.27 -11.10 -12.08
CA LEU A 164 -15.61 -11.11 -11.48
C LEU A 164 -16.21 -9.70 -11.41
N ILE A 165 -15.42 -8.69 -11.06
CA ILE A 165 -15.83 -7.28 -11.09
C ILE A 165 -16.28 -6.91 -12.52
N ASP A 166 -15.52 -7.29 -13.55
CA ASP A 166 -15.89 -7.00 -14.95
C ASP A 166 -17.20 -7.68 -15.38
N ILE A 167 -17.41 -8.95 -14.98
CA ILE A 167 -18.63 -9.72 -15.28
C ILE A 167 -19.86 -9.10 -14.60
N VAL A 168 -19.70 -8.59 -13.37
CA VAL A 168 -20.78 -7.86 -12.68
C VAL A 168 -21.10 -6.57 -13.43
N LYS A 169 -20.08 -5.78 -13.75
CA LYS A 169 -20.23 -4.48 -14.42
C LYS A 169 -20.78 -4.58 -15.84
N SER A 170 -20.50 -5.67 -16.56
CA SER A 170 -21.03 -5.89 -17.90
C SER A 170 -22.54 -6.19 -17.93
N GLY A 171 -23.16 -6.44 -16.77
CA GLY A 171 -24.56 -6.84 -16.67
C GLY A 171 -24.82 -8.29 -17.08
N THR A 172 -23.78 -9.09 -17.33
CA THR A 172 -23.92 -10.49 -17.78
C THR A 172 -24.69 -11.36 -16.78
N LEU A 173 -24.61 -11.05 -15.47
CA LEU A 173 -25.33 -11.76 -14.41
C LEU A 173 -26.77 -11.24 -14.19
N GLY A 174 -27.19 -10.21 -14.94
CA GLY A 174 -28.41 -9.46 -14.63
C GLY A 174 -28.27 -8.67 -13.31
N GLN A 175 -29.38 -8.50 -12.60
CA GLN A 175 -29.36 -7.79 -11.32
C GLN A 175 -28.80 -8.67 -10.20
N VAL A 176 -27.67 -8.28 -9.63
CA VAL A 176 -27.09 -8.93 -8.45
C VAL A 176 -28.07 -8.83 -7.28
N ARG A 177 -28.48 -9.98 -6.73
CA ARG A 177 -29.42 -10.07 -5.59
C ARG A 177 -28.73 -10.36 -4.26
N MET A 178 -27.59 -11.04 -4.29
CA MET A 178 -26.87 -11.48 -3.10
C MET A 178 -25.39 -11.58 -3.41
N VAL A 179 -24.57 -11.10 -2.47
CA VAL A 179 -23.12 -11.29 -2.45
C VAL A 179 -22.77 -12.00 -1.15
N ALA A 180 -22.06 -13.11 -1.24
CA ALA A 180 -21.58 -13.86 -0.08
C ALA A 180 -20.06 -14.04 -0.21
N ILE A 181 -19.33 -13.62 0.82
CA ILE A 181 -17.89 -13.81 0.92
C ILE A 181 -17.62 -14.59 2.21
N ARG A 182 -16.79 -15.63 2.11
CA ARG A 182 -16.35 -16.44 3.24
C ARG A 182 -14.84 -16.56 3.20
N GLU A 183 -14.19 -16.24 4.31
CA GLU A 183 -12.77 -16.46 4.51
C GLU A 183 -12.55 -17.50 5.61
N HIS A 184 -11.71 -18.48 5.31
CA HIS A 184 -11.15 -19.39 6.31
C HIS A 184 -9.67 -19.05 6.46
N ARG A 185 -9.24 -18.82 7.69
CA ARG A 185 -7.87 -18.39 7.94
C ARG A 185 -7.27 -19.02 9.18
N PHE A 186 -5.95 -19.12 9.16
CA PHE A 186 -5.15 -19.37 10.34
C PHE A 186 -5.09 -18.12 11.24
N PRO A 187 -4.65 -18.28 12.50
CA PRO A 187 -4.33 -17.17 13.41
C PRO A 187 -3.48 -16.07 12.77
N PHE A 188 -3.52 -14.87 13.35
CA PHE A 188 -2.65 -13.78 12.88
C PHE A 188 -1.17 -14.15 13.07
N LEU A 189 -0.35 -13.77 12.07
CA LEU A 189 1.10 -13.90 12.15
C LEU A 189 1.64 -13.00 13.26
N VAL A 190 2.73 -13.45 13.90
CA VAL A 190 3.51 -12.63 14.83
C VAL A 190 4.14 -11.47 14.06
N LYS A 191 3.88 -10.24 14.51
CA LYS A 191 4.41 -9.01 13.91
C LYS A 191 5.58 -8.47 14.72
N VAL A 192 6.39 -7.59 14.11
CA VAL A 192 7.47 -6.88 14.81
C VAL A 192 6.91 -6.21 16.07
N LYS A 193 7.48 -6.55 17.23
CA LYS A 193 7.06 -6.08 18.55
C LYS A 193 5.55 -6.26 18.84
N ASN A 194 4.91 -7.24 18.21
CA ASN A 194 3.47 -7.52 18.37
C ASN A 194 2.57 -6.29 18.22
N TRP A 195 2.89 -5.36 17.31
CA TRP A 195 2.14 -4.08 17.23
C TRP A 195 0.63 -4.28 17.01
N ASN A 196 0.22 -5.36 16.34
CA ASN A 196 -1.18 -5.67 16.02
C ASN A 196 -1.94 -6.38 17.15
N ARG A 197 -1.35 -6.50 18.34
CA ARG A 197 -1.91 -7.20 19.50
C ARG A 197 -3.27 -6.66 19.94
N PHE A 198 -3.38 -5.34 19.97
CA PHE A 198 -4.55 -4.66 20.50
C PHE A 198 -5.35 -4.00 19.39
N ASN A 199 -6.68 -4.10 19.48
CA ASN A 199 -7.57 -3.53 18.47
C ASN A 199 -7.41 -2.02 18.28
N TYR A 200 -6.99 -1.27 19.31
CA TYR A 200 -6.74 0.16 19.15
C TYR A 200 -5.53 0.45 18.24
N ASN A 201 -4.59 -0.48 18.10
CA ASN A 201 -3.45 -0.37 17.20
C ASN A 201 -3.76 -0.82 15.78
N SER A 202 -4.58 -1.87 15.61
CA SER A 202 -4.82 -2.50 14.30
C SER A 202 -6.18 -2.16 13.67
N GLY A 203 -7.14 -1.73 14.48
CA GLY A 203 -8.57 -1.69 14.16
C GLY A 203 -9.27 -3.06 14.36
N GLY A 204 -8.53 -4.09 14.78
CA GLY A 204 -9.05 -5.46 14.93
C GLY A 204 -9.37 -6.14 13.60
N THR A 205 -9.92 -7.35 13.66
CA THR A 205 -10.11 -8.20 12.46
C THR A 205 -10.99 -7.55 11.38
N LEU A 206 -12.06 -6.87 11.78
CA LEU A 206 -12.99 -6.26 10.84
C LEU A 206 -12.36 -5.11 10.03
N VAL A 207 -11.50 -4.32 10.66
CA VAL A 207 -10.84 -3.18 10.01
C VAL A 207 -9.56 -3.64 9.31
N GLU A 208 -8.69 -4.41 9.98
CA GLU A 208 -7.40 -4.82 9.42
C GLU A 208 -7.55 -5.78 8.23
N LYS A 209 -8.53 -6.69 8.30
CA LYS A 209 -8.69 -7.75 7.30
C LYS A 209 -9.98 -7.63 6.50
N CYS A 210 -11.12 -7.47 7.18
CA CYS A 210 -12.41 -7.48 6.48
C CYS A 210 -12.68 -6.21 5.66
N CYS A 211 -11.85 -5.17 5.75
CA CYS A 211 -11.94 -4.00 4.87
C CYS A 211 -11.92 -4.39 3.38
N HIS A 212 -11.17 -5.42 3.00
CA HIS A 212 -11.22 -5.97 1.63
C HIS A 212 -12.60 -6.51 1.27
N PHE A 213 -13.25 -7.20 2.19
CA PHE A 213 -14.53 -7.84 1.90
C PHE A 213 -15.66 -6.83 1.85
N PHE A 214 -15.66 -5.83 2.74
CA PHE A 214 -16.60 -4.71 2.64
C PHE A 214 -16.40 -3.92 1.35
N ASP A 215 -15.15 -3.74 0.93
CA ASP A 215 -14.83 -3.13 -0.35
C ASP A 215 -15.36 -3.95 -1.55
N LEU A 216 -15.03 -5.25 -1.61
CA LEU A 216 -15.49 -6.13 -2.69
C LEU A 216 -17.01 -6.29 -2.71
N ILE A 217 -17.69 -6.34 -1.55
CA ILE A 217 -19.15 -6.40 -1.49
C ILE A 217 -19.76 -5.18 -2.18
N ARG A 218 -19.21 -3.99 -1.93
CA ARG A 218 -19.69 -2.76 -2.59
C ARG A 218 -19.46 -2.79 -4.09
N LEU A 219 -18.31 -3.32 -4.54
CA LEU A 219 -17.98 -3.45 -5.96
C LEU A 219 -18.86 -4.48 -6.68
N PHE A 220 -19.16 -5.62 -6.03
CA PHE A 220 -20.01 -6.67 -6.60
C PHE A 220 -21.50 -6.32 -6.56
N ALA A 221 -21.94 -5.59 -5.53
CA ALA A 221 -23.32 -5.14 -5.43
C ALA A 221 -23.60 -3.86 -6.23
N ASP A 222 -22.54 -3.16 -6.65
CA ASP A 222 -22.59 -1.80 -7.22
C ASP A 222 -23.43 -0.84 -6.35
N ALA A 223 -23.28 -0.95 -5.03
CA ALA A 223 -24.12 -0.26 -4.06
C ALA A 223 -23.42 -0.05 -2.72
N ASN A 224 -23.86 0.95 -1.97
CA ASN A 224 -23.45 1.16 -0.58
C ASN A 224 -24.45 0.50 0.39
N PRO A 225 -23.97 -0.04 1.52
CA PRO A 225 -24.86 -0.58 2.54
C PRO A 225 -25.72 0.52 3.17
N VAL A 226 -27.01 0.25 3.37
CA VAL A 226 -27.93 1.15 4.09
C VAL A 226 -28.10 0.77 5.57
N ARG A 227 -27.84 -0.49 5.91
CA ARG A 227 -27.89 -1.07 7.25
C ARG A 227 -26.89 -2.21 7.35
N VAL A 228 -26.32 -2.42 8.53
CA VAL A 228 -25.37 -3.50 8.82
C VAL A 228 -25.74 -4.20 10.12
N MET A 229 -25.43 -5.49 10.21
CA MET A 229 -25.51 -6.29 11.43
C MET A 229 -24.24 -7.12 11.53
N ALA A 230 -23.71 -7.27 12.74
CA ALA A 230 -22.53 -8.09 13.00
C ALA A 230 -22.77 -8.96 14.23
N SER A 231 -22.24 -10.17 14.20
CA SER A 231 -22.17 -11.09 15.34
C SER A 231 -20.82 -11.79 15.32
N GLY A 232 -20.19 -11.98 16.47
CA GLY A 232 -18.90 -12.66 16.54
C GLY A 232 -18.54 -13.12 17.95
N ALA A 233 -17.52 -13.97 18.01
CA ALA A 233 -16.90 -14.51 19.22
C ALA A 233 -15.37 -14.58 19.04
N ILE A 234 -14.63 -14.85 20.12
CA ILE A 234 -13.18 -15.06 20.11
C ILE A 234 -12.93 -16.54 20.33
N ASP A 235 -12.68 -17.27 19.23
CA ASP A 235 -12.50 -18.73 19.29
C ASP A 235 -11.04 -19.18 19.31
N VAL A 236 -10.14 -18.46 18.62
CA VAL A 236 -8.77 -18.92 18.35
C VAL A 236 -7.66 -17.96 18.75
N ASN A 237 -7.82 -16.65 18.52
CA ASN A 237 -6.75 -15.70 18.76
C ASN A 237 -6.77 -15.22 20.20
N HIS A 238 -5.67 -15.47 20.93
CA HIS A 238 -5.28 -14.65 22.09
C HIS A 238 -6.26 -14.66 23.28
N LYS A 239 -6.98 -15.76 23.47
CA LYS A 239 -8.06 -15.88 24.48
C LYS A 239 -7.58 -15.63 25.92
N ASP A 240 -6.41 -16.16 26.27
CA ASP A 240 -5.87 -16.20 27.63
C ASP A 240 -4.47 -15.58 27.72
N GLU A 241 -4.04 -14.80 26.72
CA GLU A 241 -2.70 -14.24 26.72
C GLU A 241 -2.66 -12.90 27.46
N VAL A 242 -1.58 -12.71 28.24
CA VAL A 242 -1.20 -11.43 28.84
C VAL A 242 0.05 -10.91 28.14
N TYR A 243 -0.01 -9.67 27.65
CA TYR A 243 1.11 -9.00 26.96
C TYR A 243 1.39 -7.64 27.62
N ASP A 244 2.59 -7.46 28.17
CA ASP A 244 3.00 -6.27 28.93
C ASP A 244 2.00 -5.88 30.04
N GLY A 245 1.42 -6.89 30.70
CA GLY A 245 0.45 -6.70 31.79
C GLY A 245 -0.96 -6.34 31.33
N LYS A 246 -1.27 -6.49 30.04
CA LYS A 246 -2.59 -6.27 29.44
C LYS A 246 -3.16 -7.51 28.78
#